data_AF-A0A3E0KJA8-F1
#
_entry.id   AF-A0A3E0KJA8-F1
#
_cell.length_a   1.000
_cell.length_b   1.000
_cell.length_c   1.000
_cell.angle_alpha   90.00
_cell.angle_beta   90.00
_cell.angle_gamma   90.00
#
_symmetry.space_group_name_H-M   'P 1'
#
loop_
_entity.id
_entity.type
_entity.pdbx_description
1 polymer ?
#
loop_
_entity_poly.entity_id
_entity_poly.type
_entity_poly.pdbx_seq_one_letter_code
_entity_poly.pdbx_strand_id
1 'polypeptide(L)'
;MGVTIWSSLVPPLPLLGLSLALDGRDAVIRAAVQADLTSAFAVAFLAYGATLFGFGMWNRLLARYPTGRIAPMSLLVPVTGILTAALVLDERLTWLQGLGCALVVAGLALTTLAPAAPARAAAGSARPR
;
A
#
# COMPACT_ATOMS: atom_id res chain seq x y z
N MET A 1 -5.72 18.17 -19.97
CA MET A 1 -4.92 17.17 -20.71
C MET A 1 -3.43 17.20 -20.34
N GLY A 2 -2.75 18.37 -20.25
CA GLY A 2 -1.31 18.43 -19.96
C GLY A 2 -0.85 17.91 -18.58
N VAL A 3 -1.65 18.09 -17.52
CA VAL A 3 -1.32 17.60 -16.16
C VAL A 3 -1.34 16.08 -16.02
N THR A 4 -2.16 15.36 -16.81
CA THR A 4 -2.27 13.89 -16.75
C THR A 4 -1.09 13.18 -17.42
N ILE A 5 -0.52 13.79 -18.46
CA ILE A 5 0.68 13.30 -19.14
C ILE A 5 1.90 13.51 -18.23
N TRP A 6 2.00 14.69 -17.59
CA TRP A 6 3.04 14.98 -16.62
C TRP A 6 2.99 14.04 -15.42
N SER A 7 1.82 13.76 -14.84
CA SER A 7 1.71 12.80 -13.72
C SER A 7 2.09 11.36 -14.08
N SER A 8 2.10 11.00 -15.36
CA SER A 8 2.52 9.67 -15.82
C SER A 8 4.03 9.57 -16.03
N LEU A 9 4.70 10.70 -16.31
CA LEU A 9 6.15 10.74 -16.56
C LEU A 9 6.97 11.15 -15.31
N VAL A 10 6.36 11.95 -14.43
CA VAL A 10 6.98 12.44 -13.20
C VAL A 10 7.34 11.32 -12.21
N PRO A 11 6.58 10.22 -12.05
CA PRO A 11 7.01 9.13 -11.17
C PRO A 11 8.09 8.20 -11.79
N PRO A 12 7.96 7.74 -13.05
CA PRO A 12 8.96 6.85 -13.64
C PRO A 12 10.35 7.46 -13.77
N LEU A 13 10.47 8.75 -14.09
CA LEU A 13 11.76 9.42 -14.27
C LEU A 13 12.66 9.42 -13.01
N PRO A 14 12.21 9.90 -11.83
CA PRO A 14 12.98 9.84 -10.60
C PRO A 14 13.16 8.40 -10.12
N LEU A 15 12.21 7.50 -10.35
CA LEU A 15 12.37 6.07 -10.07
C LEU A 15 13.49 5.44 -10.92
N LEU A 16 13.58 5.79 -12.21
CA LEU A 16 14.67 5.39 -13.10
C LEU A 16 16.00 5.96 -12.62
N GLY A 17 16.03 7.23 -12.22
CA GLY A 17 17.22 7.85 -11.65
C GLY A 17 17.69 7.15 -10.37
N LEU A 18 16.77 6.82 -9.48
CA LEU A 18 17.04 6.07 -8.25
C LEU A 18 17.49 4.64 -8.52
N SER A 19 16.85 3.91 -9.45
CA SER A 19 17.27 2.55 -9.80
C SER A 19 18.66 2.54 -10.44
N LEU A 20 18.98 3.53 -11.29
CA LEU A 20 20.34 3.68 -11.82
C LEU A 20 21.38 3.99 -10.72
N ALA A 21 21.00 4.73 -9.69
CA ALA A 21 21.87 5.07 -8.56
C ALA A 21 22.04 3.90 -7.56
N LEU A 22 21.01 3.09 -7.34
CA LEU A 22 20.99 2.00 -6.36
C LEU A 22 21.37 0.63 -6.95
N ASP A 23 20.73 0.24 -8.07
CA ASP A 23 20.92 -1.07 -8.71
C ASP A 23 22.03 -1.06 -9.77
N GLY A 24 22.40 0.12 -10.26
CA GLY A 24 23.42 0.32 -11.29
C GLY A 24 22.92 0.12 -12.73
N ARG A 25 23.67 0.68 -13.71
CA ARG A 25 23.31 0.64 -15.13
C ARG A 25 23.11 -0.77 -15.68
N ASP A 26 23.96 -1.71 -15.28
CA ASP A 26 23.91 -3.08 -15.80
C ASP A 26 22.64 -3.83 -15.35
N ALA A 27 22.14 -3.54 -14.14
CA ALA A 27 20.89 -4.14 -13.67
C ALA A 27 19.68 -3.64 -14.48
N VAL A 28 19.62 -2.34 -14.77
CA VAL A 28 18.53 -1.73 -15.56
C VAL A 28 18.53 -2.26 -16.99
N ILE A 29 19.69 -2.37 -17.64
CA ILE A 29 19.79 -2.90 -19.01
C ILE A 29 19.39 -4.39 -19.03
N ARG A 30 19.87 -5.19 -18.08
CA ARG A 30 19.47 -6.60 -17.98
C ARG A 30 17.98 -6.77 -17.76
N ALA A 31 17.36 -5.97 -16.89
CA ALA A 31 15.91 -6.00 -16.68
C ALA A 31 15.13 -5.65 -17.95
N ALA A 32 15.62 -4.72 -18.76
CA ALA A 32 15.01 -4.37 -20.05
C ALA A 32 15.16 -5.48 -21.11
N VAL A 33 16.31 -6.15 -21.15
CA VAL A 33 16.60 -7.22 -22.12
C VAL A 33 15.95 -8.56 -21.73
N GLN A 34 15.84 -8.84 -20.44
CA GLN A 34 15.24 -10.07 -19.91
C GLN A 34 13.73 -9.94 -19.61
N ALA A 35 13.12 -8.81 -19.98
CA ALA A 35 11.68 -8.62 -19.83
C ALA A 35 10.93 -9.63 -20.71
N ASP A 36 10.32 -10.64 -20.05
CA ASP A 36 9.54 -11.67 -20.71
C ASP A 36 8.03 -11.42 -20.54
N LEU A 37 7.20 -12.19 -21.27
CA LEU A 37 5.74 -12.10 -21.23
C LEU A 37 5.18 -12.19 -19.80
N THR A 38 5.79 -12.99 -18.93
CA THR A 38 5.42 -13.10 -17.52
C THR A 38 5.59 -11.77 -16.77
N SER A 39 6.70 -11.07 -16.99
CA SER A 39 6.98 -9.78 -16.38
C SER A 39 6.00 -8.71 -16.88
N ALA A 40 5.69 -8.72 -18.19
CA ALA A 40 4.69 -7.83 -18.77
C ALA A 40 3.29 -8.09 -18.20
N PHE A 41 2.89 -9.36 -18.06
CA PHE A 41 1.62 -9.74 -17.46
C PHE A 41 1.55 -9.33 -15.99
N ALA A 42 2.62 -9.55 -15.22
CA ALA A 42 2.68 -9.13 -13.81
C ALA A 42 2.48 -7.61 -13.69
N VAL A 43 3.18 -6.81 -14.50
CA VAL A 43 3.03 -5.34 -14.50
C VAL A 43 1.60 -4.94 -14.88
N ALA A 44 1.01 -5.55 -15.92
CA ALA A 44 -0.36 -5.26 -16.33
C ALA A 44 -1.39 -5.66 -15.24
N PHE A 45 -1.20 -6.81 -14.61
CA PHE A 45 -2.04 -7.27 -13.51
C PHE A 45 -1.95 -6.33 -12.31
N LEU A 46 -0.75 -5.88 -11.92
CA LEU A 46 -0.60 -4.90 -10.84
C LEU A 46 -1.22 -3.55 -11.22
N ALA A 47 -0.92 -3.04 -12.41
CA ALA A 47 -1.35 -1.72 -12.84
C ALA A 47 -2.88 -1.63 -13.01
N TYR A 48 -3.50 -2.65 -13.61
CA TYR A 48 -4.94 -2.66 -13.87
C TYR A 48 -5.68 -3.54 -12.87
N GLY A 49 -5.36 -4.83 -12.80
CA GLY A 49 -6.08 -5.80 -11.97
C GLY A 49 -6.11 -5.39 -10.49
N ALA A 50 -4.94 -5.23 -9.86
CA ALA A 50 -4.84 -4.88 -8.45
C ALA A 50 -5.40 -3.48 -8.16
N THR A 51 -5.18 -2.51 -9.06
CA THR A 51 -5.71 -1.14 -8.91
C THR A 51 -7.23 -1.08 -8.99
N LEU A 52 -7.83 -1.64 -10.05
CA LEU A 52 -9.29 -1.67 -10.20
C LEU A 52 -9.94 -2.48 -9.08
N PHE A 53 -9.35 -3.62 -8.71
CA PHE A 53 -9.85 -4.44 -7.62
C PHE A 53 -9.75 -3.72 -6.26
N GLY A 54 -8.59 -3.14 -5.97
CA GLY A 54 -8.32 -2.41 -4.73
C GLY A 54 -9.23 -1.20 -4.57
N PHE A 55 -9.29 -0.32 -5.58
CA PHE A 55 -10.20 0.83 -5.55
C PHE A 55 -11.67 0.41 -5.56
N GLY A 56 -12.03 -0.65 -6.30
CA GLY A 56 -13.39 -1.18 -6.33
C GLY A 56 -13.86 -1.68 -4.97
N MET A 57 -13.03 -2.48 -4.28
CA MET A 57 -13.29 -2.93 -2.92
C MET A 57 -13.33 -1.77 -1.92
N TRP A 58 -12.36 -0.87 -2.00
CA TRP A 58 -12.27 0.30 -1.12
C TRP A 58 -13.53 1.17 -1.24
N ASN A 59 -13.96 1.47 -2.47
CA ASN A 59 -15.15 2.26 -2.73
C ASN A 59 -16.43 1.55 -2.24
N ARG A 60 -16.53 0.23 -2.40
CA ARG A 60 -17.63 -0.57 -1.80
C ARG A 60 -17.64 -0.52 -0.28
N LEU A 61 -16.47 -0.57 0.37
CA LEU A 61 -16.36 -0.50 1.83
C LEU A 61 -16.76 0.87 2.35
N LEU A 62 -16.29 1.94 1.71
CA LEU A 62 -16.67 3.31 2.04
C LEU A 62 -18.17 3.57 1.85
N ALA A 63 -18.80 2.93 0.87
CA ALA A 63 -20.24 3.04 0.65
C ALA A 63 -21.08 2.32 1.75
N ARG A 64 -20.49 1.35 2.48
CA ARG A 64 -21.21 0.51 3.46
C ARG A 64 -20.83 0.77 4.92
N TYR A 65 -19.66 1.34 5.19
CA TYR A 65 -19.18 1.53 6.56
C TYR A 65 -18.73 2.97 6.81
N PRO A 66 -18.98 3.53 8.01
CA PRO A 66 -18.43 4.83 8.40
C PRO A 66 -16.89 4.77 8.43
N THR A 67 -16.26 5.75 7.79
CA THR A 67 -14.81 5.86 7.51
C THR A 67 -13.90 5.59 8.71
N GLY A 68 -14.35 5.90 9.93
CA GLY A 68 -13.57 5.71 11.15
C GLY A 68 -13.26 4.26 11.54
N ARG A 69 -14.04 3.26 11.08
CA ARG A 69 -13.76 1.84 11.39
C ARG A 69 -12.88 1.13 10.37
N ILE A 70 -12.75 1.70 9.17
CA ILE A 70 -12.08 1.05 8.03
C ILE A 70 -10.61 1.44 7.93
N ALA A 71 -10.26 2.64 8.40
CA ALA A 71 -8.88 3.15 8.40
C ALA A 71 -7.87 2.22 9.12
N PRO A 72 -8.18 1.62 10.28
CA PRO A 72 -7.26 0.70 10.94
C PRO A 72 -7.04 -0.60 10.14
N MET A 73 -8.04 -1.08 9.38
CA MET A 73 -7.90 -2.32 8.61
C MET A 73 -6.86 -2.22 7.49
N SER A 74 -6.53 -1.02 7.02
CA SER A 74 -5.45 -0.82 6.04
C SER A 74 -4.07 -1.22 6.57
N LEU A 75 -3.86 -1.20 7.90
CA LEU A 75 -2.63 -1.72 8.50
C LEU A 75 -2.50 -3.24 8.32
N LEU A 76 -3.59 -3.96 8.07
CA LEU A 76 -3.54 -5.40 7.85
C LEU A 76 -3.04 -5.75 6.43
N VAL A 77 -3.10 -4.83 5.48
CA VAL A 77 -2.65 -5.02 4.09
C VAL A 77 -1.22 -5.57 4.01
N PRO A 78 -0.19 -4.94 4.64
CA PRO A 78 1.17 -5.48 4.61
C PRO A 78 1.27 -6.89 5.22
N VAL A 79 0.52 -7.18 6.29
CA VAL A 79 0.50 -8.52 6.91
C VAL A 79 -0.07 -9.55 5.94
N THR A 80 -1.19 -9.25 5.29
CA THR A 80 -1.79 -10.12 4.28
C THR A 80 -0.89 -10.28 3.05
N GLY A 81 -0.16 -9.23 2.65
CA GLY A 81 0.80 -9.30 1.55
C GLY A 81 1.95 -10.27 1.85
N ILE A 82 2.54 -10.16 3.04
CA ILE A 82 3.63 -11.05 3.49
C ILE A 82 3.13 -12.50 3.64
N LEU A 83 1.93 -12.70 4.22
CA LEU A 83 1.32 -14.04 4.32
C LEU A 83 1.05 -14.65 2.95
N THR A 84 0.53 -13.86 2.01
CA THR A 84 0.25 -14.34 0.65
C THR A 84 1.55 -14.65 -0.09
N ALA A 85 2.60 -13.85 0.07
CA ALA A 85 3.92 -14.16 -0.49
C ALA A 85 4.48 -15.47 0.07
N ALA A 86 4.38 -15.68 1.39
CA ALA A 86 4.83 -16.93 2.01
C ALA A 86 4.03 -18.16 1.54
N LEU A 87 2.70 -18.02 1.34
CA LEU A 87 1.83 -19.14 0.97
C LEU A 87 1.79 -19.43 -0.53
N VAL A 88 1.83 -18.40 -1.37
CA VAL A 88 1.64 -18.51 -2.84
C VAL A 88 2.98 -18.56 -3.57
N LEU A 89 3.98 -17.81 -3.10
CA LEU A 89 5.32 -17.76 -3.70
C LEU A 89 6.32 -18.69 -3.00
N ASP A 90 5.91 -19.37 -1.91
CA ASP A 90 6.77 -20.22 -1.07
C ASP A 90 8.04 -19.49 -0.56
N GLU A 91 7.97 -18.17 -0.43
CA GLU A 91 9.10 -17.37 0.06
C GLU A 91 9.35 -17.60 1.55
N ARG A 92 10.62 -17.79 1.90
CA ARG A 92 11.03 -17.95 3.30
C ARG A 92 10.92 -16.62 4.03
N LEU A 93 9.96 -16.55 4.95
CA LEU A 93 9.77 -15.41 5.84
C LEU A 93 11.05 -15.14 6.63
N THR A 94 11.57 -13.92 6.50
CA THR A 94 12.69 -13.49 7.33
C THR A 94 12.22 -13.17 8.74
N TRP A 95 13.10 -13.32 9.73
CA TRP A 95 12.81 -12.98 11.12
C TRP A 95 12.34 -11.52 11.27
N LEU A 96 12.93 -10.61 10.49
CA LEU A 96 12.59 -9.19 10.50
C LEU A 96 11.17 -8.91 9.94
N GLN A 97 10.75 -9.62 8.89
CA GLN A 97 9.37 -9.56 8.38
C GLN A 97 8.36 -10.07 9.41
N GLY A 98 8.69 -11.17 10.11
CA GLY A 98 7.87 -11.71 11.19
C GLY A 98 7.67 -10.72 12.34
N LEU A 99 8.76 -10.07 12.79
CA LEU A 99 8.72 -9.01 13.80
C LEU A 99 7.88 -7.81 13.33
N GLY A 100 8.04 -7.39 12.07
CA GLY A 100 7.24 -6.31 11.48
C GLY A 100 5.75 -6.63 11.47
N CYS A 101 5.36 -7.83 11.03
CA CYS A 101 3.98 -8.29 11.08
C CYS A 101 3.43 -8.31 12.51
N ALA A 102 4.20 -8.82 13.46
CA ALA A 102 3.80 -8.86 14.87
C ALA A 102 3.60 -7.44 15.44
N LEU A 103 4.50 -6.51 15.12
CA LEU A 103 4.40 -5.11 15.56
C LEU A 103 3.16 -4.41 14.97
N VAL A 104 2.87 -4.65 13.70
CA VAL A 104 1.68 -4.11 13.02
C VAL A 104 0.39 -4.67 13.64
N VAL A 105 0.33 -5.98 13.89
CA VAL A 105 -0.82 -6.61 14.55
C VAL A 105 -0.97 -6.10 15.99
N ALA A 106 0.12 -5.94 16.73
CA ALA A 106 0.09 -5.38 18.07
C ALA A 106 -0.39 -3.92 18.07
N GLY A 107 0.12 -3.07 17.17
CA GLY A 107 -0.32 -1.68 17.02
C GLY A 107 -1.79 -1.58 16.60
N LEU A 108 -2.25 -2.47 15.72
CA LEU A 108 -3.66 -2.56 15.34
C LEU A 108 -4.53 -3.00 16.52
N ALA A 109 -4.12 -4.01 17.28
CA ALA A 109 -4.83 -4.48 18.46
C ALA A 109 -4.95 -3.35 19.50
N LEU A 110 -3.87 -2.60 19.74
CA LEU A 110 -3.89 -1.44 20.64
C LEU A 110 -4.85 -0.35 20.16
N THR A 111 -4.86 -0.03 18.86
CA THR A 111 -5.71 1.05 18.32
C THR A 111 -7.19 0.66 18.17
N THR A 112 -7.49 -0.63 17.99
CA THR A 112 -8.87 -1.13 17.81
C THR A 112 -9.52 -1.56 19.11
N LEU A 113 -8.76 -2.07 20.08
CA LEU A 113 -9.25 -2.48 21.41
C LEU A 113 -9.13 -1.36 22.45
N ALA A 114 -8.35 -0.29 22.18
CA ALA A 114 -8.38 0.89 23.03
C ALA A 114 -9.80 1.46 23.05
N PRO A 115 -10.42 1.65 24.23
CA PRO A 115 -11.66 2.39 24.34
C PRO A 115 -11.45 3.73 23.67
N ALA A 116 -12.36 4.12 22.77
CA ALA A 116 -12.32 5.42 22.12
C ALA A 116 -12.09 6.48 23.21
N ALA A 117 -10.89 7.06 23.25
CA ALA A 117 -10.61 8.14 24.17
C ALA A 117 -11.70 9.19 23.91
N PRO A 118 -12.47 9.61 24.92
CA PRO A 118 -13.53 10.57 24.70
C PRO A 118 -12.88 11.78 24.05
N ALA A 119 -13.33 12.11 22.84
CA ALA A 119 -12.98 13.33 22.14
C ALA A 119 -13.42 14.51 23.02
N ARG A 120 -12.55 14.90 23.95
CA ARG A 120 -12.78 15.98 24.88
C ARG A 120 -11.70 17.01 24.60
N ALA A 121 -12.17 18.23 24.29
CA ALA A 121 -11.42 19.45 24.02
C ALA A 121 -11.04 19.73 22.55
N ALA A 122 -12.03 19.91 21.68
CA ALA A 122 -11.97 20.96 20.66
C ALA A 122 -13.36 21.51 20.38
N ALA A 123 -13.53 22.81 20.56
CA ALA A 123 -14.73 23.61 20.26
C ALA A 123 -15.89 23.58 21.27
N GLY A 124 -15.56 23.57 22.57
CA GLY A 124 -16.31 24.37 23.54
C GLY A 124 -15.95 25.85 23.42
N SER A 125 -16.36 26.53 22.34
CA SER A 125 -16.33 28.01 22.24
C SER A 125 -16.99 28.52 20.95
N ALA A 126 -18.33 28.45 20.84
CA ALA A 126 -19.15 29.43 20.10
C ALA A 126 -20.65 29.05 20.05
N ARG A 127 -21.36 29.32 21.14
CA ARG A 127 -22.74 29.86 21.14
C ARG A 127 -22.75 30.93 22.24
N PRO A 128 -23.57 32.01 22.23
CA PRO A 128 -24.69 32.36 21.34
C PRO A 128 -24.76 33.85 20.90
N ARG A 129 -25.52 34.17 19.85
CA ARG A 129 -26.63 35.16 19.80
C ARG A 129 -27.20 35.26 18.39
#